data_AF-A0A437K4H4-F1
#
_entry.id   AF-A0A437K4H4-F1
#
_cell.length_a   1.000
_cell.length_b   1.000
_cell.length_c   1.000
_cell.angle_alpha   90.00
_cell.angle_beta   90.00
_cell.angle_gamma   90.00
#
_symmetry.space_group_name_H-M   'P 1'
#
loop_
_entity.id
_entity.type
_entity.pdbx_description
1 polymer ?
#
loop_
_entity_poly.entity_id
_entity_poly.type
_entity_poly.pdbx_seq_one_letter_code
_entity_poly.pdbx_strand_id
1 'polypeptide(L)'
;MLTQGDIEFIKQTRAEITANRTHEITVYYPGEGAADPITGEPIGEATIPRTVPSVVTEISSTASTSSERALETGVAIENGDIWFSVDLNFIADIAELITSVKYDAVEYEILAGDKKGIGERNRVEFLGRRIT
;
A
#
# COMPACT_ATOMS: atom_id res chain seq x y z
N MET A 1 8.06 0.32 28.46
CA MET A 1 7.42 -0.73 27.64
C MET A 1 5.94 -0.43 27.58
N LEU A 2 5.32 -0.59 26.41
CA LEU A 2 3.85 -0.60 26.31
C LEU A 2 3.35 -1.94 26.84
N THR A 3 2.26 -1.93 27.60
CA THR A 3 1.58 -3.16 28.04
C THR A 3 0.67 -3.69 26.94
N GLN A 4 0.21 -4.94 27.07
CA GLN A 4 -0.74 -5.52 26.12
C GLN A 4 -2.06 -4.72 26.06
N GLY A 5 -2.54 -4.23 27.20
CA GLY A 5 -3.72 -3.37 27.26
C GLY A 5 -3.53 -2.03 26.55
N ASP A 6 -2.33 -1.45 26.64
CA ASP A 6 -2.00 -0.22 25.90
C ASP A 6 -2.02 -0.46 24.37
N ILE A 7 -1.51 -1.61 23.92
CA ILE A 7 -1.48 -1.99 22.50
C ILE A 7 -2.90 -2.16 21.95
N GLU A 8 -3.77 -2.86 22.68
CA GLU A 8 -5.16 -3.08 22.29
C GLU A 8 -5.96 -1.78 22.25
N PHE A 9 -5.79 -0.91 23.24
CA PHE A 9 -6.44 0.40 23.28
C PHE A 9 -6.02 1.30 22.10
N ILE A 10 -4.73 1.32 21.76
CA ILE A 10 -4.21 2.07 20.61
C ILE A 10 -4.79 1.53 19.30
N LYS A 11 -4.87 0.20 19.14
CA LYS A 11 -5.49 -0.42 17.96
C LYS A 11 -6.96 -0.02 17.81
N GLN A 12 -7.72 -0.11 18.90
CA GLN A 12 -9.16 0.17 18.90
C GLN A 12 -9.44 1.64 18.57
N THR A 13 -8.73 2.56 19.22
CA THR A 13 -8.84 4.01 18.96
C THR A 13 -8.47 4.35 17.52
N ARG A 14 -7.45 3.68 16.97
CA ARG A 14 -7.04 3.90 15.58
C ARG A 14 -8.12 3.49 14.59
N ALA A 15 -8.75 2.33 14.80
CA ALA A 15 -9.83 1.85 13.93
C ALA A 15 -10.95 2.90 13.81
N GLU A 16 -11.33 3.53 14.93
CA GLU A 16 -12.33 4.61 14.95
C GLU A 16 -11.87 5.85 14.16
N ILE A 17 -10.61 6.26 14.29
CA ILE A 17 -10.06 7.43 13.58
C ILE A 17 -9.95 7.18 12.07
N THR A 18 -9.58 5.95 11.66
CA THR A 18 -9.39 5.61 10.25
C THR A 18 -10.70 5.47 9.50
N ALA A 19 -11.79 5.08 10.16
CA ALA A 19 -13.09 4.81 9.52
C ALA A 19 -13.64 5.99 8.68
N ASN A 20 -13.35 7.24 9.07
CA ASN A 20 -13.79 8.43 8.33
C ASN A 20 -12.76 8.95 7.31
N ARG A 21 -11.61 8.30 7.18
CA ARG A 21 -10.48 8.70 6.33
C ARG A 21 -10.11 7.63 5.30
N THR A 22 -10.83 6.52 5.28
CA THR A 22 -10.61 5.41 4.34
C THR A 22 -11.36 5.64 3.04
N HIS A 23 -10.67 5.36 1.95
CA HIS A 23 -11.20 5.28 0.61
C HIS A 23 -11.00 3.86 0.07
N GLU A 24 -11.87 3.41 -0.83
CA GLU A 24 -11.68 2.15 -1.52
C GLU A 24 -10.60 2.30 -2.59
N ILE A 25 -9.62 1.40 -2.56
CA ILE A 25 -8.59 1.28 -3.59
C ILE A 25 -8.62 -0.13 -4.16
N THR A 26 -8.21 -0.28 -5.42
CA THR A 26 -8.02 -1.62 -6.02
C THR A 26 -6.53 -1.91 -6.11
N VAL A 27 -6.06 -2.91 -5.38
CA VAL A 27 -4.68 -3.39 -5.46
C VAL A 27 -4.57 -4.49 -6.50
N TYR A 28 -3.43 -4.56 -7.18
CA TYR A 28 -3.12 -5.53 -8.21
C TYR A 28 -1.87 -6.30 -7.83
N TYR A 29 -1.91 -7.63 -7.96
CA TYR A 29 -0.81 -8.53 -7.64
C TYR A 29 -0.75 -9.67 -8.66
N PRO A 30 0.41 -10.29 -8.91
CA PRO A 30 0.53 -11.41 -9.82
C PRO A 30 -0.19 -12.64 -9.26
N GLY A 31 -1.02 -13.23 -10.10
CA GLY A 31 -1.65 -14.52 -9.89
C GLY A 31 -0.92 -15.64 -10.63
N GLU A 32 -1.34 -16.88 -10.39
CA GLU A 32 -0.82 -18.03 -11.14
C GLU A 32 -1.17 -17.85 -12.63
N GLY A 33 -0.13 -17.72 -13.45
CA GLY A 33 -0.27 -17.66 -14.91
C GLY A 33 -0.86 -18.95 -15.47
N ALA A 34 -1.62 -18.84 -16.56
CA ALA A 34 -2.08 -20.03 -17.28
C ALA A 34 -0.86 -20.69 -17.95
N ALA A 35 -0.70 -22.01 -17.82
CA ALA A 35 0.32 -22.73 -18.57
C ALA A 35 -0.20 -23.05 -19.99
N ASP A 36 0.65 -22.90 -21.00
CA ASP A 36 0.37 -23.35 -22.35
C ASP A 36 0.14 -24.88 -22.33
N PRO A 37 -1.01 -25.37 -22.83
CA PRO A 37 -1.36 -26.79 -22.75
C PRO A 37 -0.50 -27.70 -23.64
N ILE A 38 0.32 -27.13 -24.53
CA ILE A 38 1.19 -27.84 -25.48
C ILE A 38 2.66 -27.74 -25.05
N THR A 39 3.13 -26.56 -24.63
CA THR A 39 4.56 -26.34 -24.28
C THR A 39 4.85 -26.34 -22.78
N GLY A 40 3.83 -26.17 -21.94
CA GLY A 40 3.99 -26.00 -20.49
C GLY A 40 4.64 -24.67 -20.08
N GLU A 41 4.83 -23.75 -21.04
CA GLU A 41 5.36 -22.42 -20.77
C GLU A 41 4.30 -21.54 -20.07
N PRO A 42 4.68 -20.71 -19.10
CA PRO A 42 3.75 -19.78 -18.47
C PRO A 42 3.29 -18.70 -19.47
N ILE A 43 2.00 -18.65 -19.76
CA ILE A 43 1.33 -17.62 -20.57
C ILE A 43 1.01 -16.44 -19.65
N GLY A 44 1.99 -15.56 -19.44
CA GLY A 44 1.84 -14.31 -18.71
C GLY A 44 1.49 -14.46 -17.23
N GLU A 45 1.74 -13.41 -16.45
CA GLU A 45 1.24 -13.33 -15.08
C GLU A 45 -0.18 -12.75 -15.14
N ALA A 46 -1.16 -13.50 -14.64
CA ALA A 46 -2.53 -12.98 -14.54
C ALA A 46 -2.57 -11.98 -13.39
N THR A 47 -2.74 -10.69 -13.67
CA THR A 47 -2.87 -9.69 -12.59
C THR A 47 -4.24 -9.80 -11.93
N ILE A 48 -4.26 -10.08 -10.62
CA ILE A 48 -5.49 -10.24 -9.86
C ILE A 48 -5.85 -8.91 -9.16
N PRO A 49 -7.02 -8.31 -9.44
CA PRO A 49 -7.50 -7.16 -8.70
C PRO A 49 -8.12 -7.57 -7.36
N ARG A 50 -7.89 -6.78 -6.31
CA ARG A 50 -8.58 -6.89 -5.01
C ARG A 50 -8.91 -5.50 -4.47
N THR A 51 -10.17 -5.27 -4.12
CA THR A 51 -10.59 -3.99 -3.51
C THR A 51 -10.38 -4.04 -2.00
N VAL A 52 -9.71 -3.03 -1.45
CA VAL A 52 -9.42 -2.91 -0.02
C VAL A 52 -9.57 -1.46 0.44
N PRO A 53 -9.95 -1.23 1.71
CA PRO A 53 -9.97 0.11 2.28
C PRO A 53 -8.55 0.60 2.57
N SER A 54 -8.26 1.85 2.22
CA SER A 54 -6.96 2.49 2.43
C SER A 54 -7.13 3.95 2.83
N VAL A 55 -6.28 4.44 3.72
CA VAL A 55 -6.14 5.89 3.92
C VAL A 55 -5.19 6.41 2.85
N VAL A 56 -5.67 7.33 2.02
CA VAL A 56 -4.89 7.91 0.91
C VAL A 56 -4.38 9.28 1.33
N THR A 57 -3.10 9.56 1.10
CA THR A 57 -2.49 10.87 1.39
C THR A 57 -1.66 11.34 0.21
N GLU A 58 -2.09 12.42 -0.43
CA GLU A 58 -1.35 13.04 -1.52
C GLU A 58 -0.10 13.76 -1.01
N ILE A 59 1.03 13.57 -1.67
CA ILE A 59 2.26 14.30 -1.37
C ILE A 59 2.21 15.62 -2.15
N SER A 60 1.85 16.70 -1.44
CA SER A 60 1.87 18.05 -2.00
C SER A 60 3.27 18.69 -1.89
N SER A 61 3.58 19.55 -2.85
CA SER A 61 4.87 20.26 -2.93
C SER A 61 5.20 21.12 -1.71
N THR A 62 4.26 21.40 -0.81
CA THR A 62 4.49 22.16 0.44
C THR A 62 4.83 21.28 1.64
N ALA A 63 4.47 19.98 1.61
CA ALA A 63 4.94 19.00 2.59
C ALA A 63 6.47 18.78 2.51
N SER A 64 7.09 19.22 1.42
CA SER A 64 8.53 19.17 1.17
C SER A 64 9.37 20.10 2.06
N THR A 65 8.76 21.06 2.76
CA THR A 65 9.49 21.97 3.68
C THR A 65 10.04 21.27 4.93
N SER A 66 9.71 20.01 5.17
CA SER A 66 10.40 19.10 6.11
C SER A 66 10.91 17.81 5.45
N SER A 67 10.88 17.73 4.11
CA SER A 67 11.28 16.54 3.32
C SER A 67 12.45 16.83 2.37
N GLU A 68 13.28 17.82 2.67
CA GLU A 68 14.53 18.10 1.94
C GLU A 68 15.51 16.90 1.93
N ARG A 69 15.29 15.86 2.74
CA ARG A 69 16.11 14.63 2.72
C ARG A 69 15.30 13.42 3.17
N ALA A 70 14.76 12.66 2.24
CA ALA A 70 14.49 11.26 2.52
C ALA A 70 14.62 10.46 1.21
N LEU A 71 15.85 10.06 0.90
CA LEU A 71 16.06 8.76 0.29
C LEU A 71 15.55 7.73 1.30
N GLU A 72 14.23 7.49 1.39
CA GLU A 72 13.74 6.24 1.94
C GLU A 72 14.03 5.19 0.88
N THR A 73 15.01 4.34 1.16
CA THR A 73 15.31 3.14 0.36
C THR A 73 15.84 3.42 -1.07
N GLY A 74 16.29 4.65 -1.36
CA GLY A 74 16.92 5.00 -2.64
C GLY A 74 15.97 5.52 -3.72
N VAL A 75 14.67 5.68 -3.42
CA VAL A 75 13.66 6.19 -4.36
C VAL A 75 13.50 7.70 -4.18
N ALA A 76 13.63 8.46 -5.26
CA ALA A 76 13.37 9.90 -5.25
C ALA A 76 11.85 10.15 -5.29
N ILE A 77 11.32 10.81 -4.26
CA ILE A 77 9.89 11.18 -4.19
C ILE A 77 9.64 12.39 -5.08
N GLU A 78 8.59 12.34 -5.90
CA GLU A 78 8.21 13.38 -6.84
C GLU A 78 6.85 14.00 -6.50
N ASN A 79 6.61 15.22 -7.01
CA ASN A 79 5.31 15.87 -6.86
C ASN A 79 4.24 15.09 -7.63
N GLY A 80 3.20 14.66 -6.92
CA GLY A 80 2.13 13.81 -7.46
C GLY A 80 2.23 12.34 -7.05
N ASP A 81 3.29 11.95 -6.31
CA ASP A 81 3.33 10.67 -5.61
C ASP A 81 2.30 10.66 -4.45
N ILE A 82 1.81 9.47 -4.11
CA ILE A 82 0.73 9.28 -3.13
C ILE A 82 1.12 8.17 -2.16
N TRP A 83 0.77 8.36 -0.88
CA TRP A 83 0.86 7.31 0.13
C TRP A 83 -0.48 6.57 0.27
N PHE A 84 -0.41 5.25 0.17
CA PHE A 84 -1.52 4.35 0.50
C PHE A 84 -1.22 3.65 1.82
N SER A 85 -2.02 3.91 2.84
CA SER A 85 -1.93 3.23 4.13
C SER A 85 -3.02 2.17 4.24
N VAL A 86 -2.60 0.90 4.10
CA VAL A 86 -3.51 -0.25 4.09
C VAL A 86 -3.27 -1.07 5.35
N ASP A 87 -4.36 -1.45 6.04
CA ASP A 87 -4.28 -2.34 7.19
C ASP A 87 -3.88 -3.76 6.74
N LEU A 88 -2.92 -4.36 7.44
CA LEU A 88 -2.43 -5.70 7.12
C LEU A 88 -3.54 -6.76 7.18
N ASN A 89 -4.61 -6.54 7.95
CA ASN A 89 -5.74 -7.47 8.01
C ASN A 89 -6.40 -7.71 6.64
N PHE A 90 -6.28 -6.79 5.68
CA PHE A 90 -6.89 -6.94 4.35
C PHE A 90 -5.94 -7.49 3.28
N ILE A 91 -4.63 -7.43 3.52
CA ILE A 91 -3.61 -7.70 2.49
C ILE A 91 -2.43 -8.54 2.99
N ALA A 92 -2.47 -9.11 4.20
CA ALA A 92 -1.32 -9.84 4.77
C ALA A 92 -0.78 -10.96 3.87
N ASP A 93 -1.66 -11.60 3.10
CA ASP A 93 -1.35 -12.67 2.14
C ASP A 93 -0.67 -12.17 0.86
N ILE A 94 -0.91 -10.91 0.46
CA ILE A 94 -0.45 -10.35 -0.81
C ILE A 94 0.43 -9.10 -0.65
N ALA A 95 0.73 -8.68 0.59
CA ALA A 95 1.35 -7.38 0.89
C ALA A 95 2.68 -7.14 0.17
N GLU A 96 3.44 -8.21 -0.09
CA GLU A 96 4.74 -8.17 -0.78
C GLU A 96 4.63 -8.38 -2.30
N LEU A 97 3.44 -8.73 -2.79
CA LEU A 97 3.15 -9.04 -4.18
C LEU A 97 2.41 -7.89 -4.90
N ILE A 98 1.94 -6.89 -4.17
CA ILE A 98 1.22 -5.76 -4.78
C ILE A 98 2.18 -4.95 -5.64
N THR A 99 1.87 -4.84 -6.93
CA THR A 99 2.69 -4.14 -7.94
C THR A 99 2.09 -2.80 -8.33
N SER A 100 0.76 -2.69 -8.36
CA SER A 100 0.07 -1.45 -8.69
C SER A 100 -1.22 -1.28 -7.91
N VAL A 101 -1.68 -0.03 -7.84
CA VAL A 101 -2.89 0.37 -7.14
C VAL A 101 -3.69 1.34 -8.01
N LYS A 102 -5.00 1.13 -8.08
CA LYS A 102 -5.93 2.04 -8.72
C LYS A 102 -6.76 2.77 -7.69
N TYR A 103 -6.76 4.09 -7.78
CA TYR A 103 -7.49 5.00 -6.93
C TYR A 103 -8.06 6.13 -7.78
N ASP A 104 -9.35 6.44 -7.61
CA ASP A 104 -10.07 7.50 -8.36
C ASP A 104 -9.86 7.43 -9.88
N ALA A 105 -9.99 6.23 -10.45
CA ALA A 105 -9.76 5.91 -11.86
C ALA A 105 -8.31 6.14 -12.39
N VAL A 106 -7.38 6.54 -11.53
CA VAL A 106 -5.95 6.71 -11.82
C VAL A 106 -5.18 5.49 -11.33
N GLU A 107 -4.22 5.03 -12.13
CA GLU A 107 -3.35 3.91 -11.79
C GLU A 107 -1.99 4.41 -11.29
N TYR A 108 -1.51 3.77 -10.24
CA TYR A 108 -0.27 4.08 -9.54
C TYR A 108 0.60 2.82 -9.48
N GLU A 109 1.87 2.95 -9.86
CA GLU A 109 2.90 1.93 -9.65
C GLU A 109 3.40 2.01 -8.21
N ILE A 110 3.57 0.86 -7.55
CA ILE A 110 4.16 0.82 -6.22
C ILE A 110 5.68 0.85 -6.33
N LEU A 111 6.28 1.92 -5.80
CA LEU A 111 7.74 2.09 -5.77
C LEU A 111 8.37 1.50 -4.50
N ALA A 112 7.64 1.55 -3.39
CA ALA A 112 8.09 1.07 -2.09
C ALA A 112 6.90 0.67 -1.22
N GLY A 113 7.12 -0.23 -0.26
CA GLY A 113 6.11 -0.70 0.68
C GLY A 113 6.72 -1.02 2.04
N ASP A 114 6.38 -0.23 3.06
CA ASP A 114 6.95 -0.36 4.40
C ASP A 114 5.91 -0.81 5.43
N LYS A 115 6.20 -1.92 6.13
CA LYS A 115 5.37 -2.41 7.23
C LYS A 115 5.60 -1.55 8.47
N LYS A 116 4.57 -0.82 8.90
CA LYS A 116 4.61 0.07 10.08
C LYS A 116 3.61 -0.36 11.16
N GLY A 117 3.83 0.11 12.38
CA GLY A 117 2.92 -0.08 13.51
C GLY A 117 3.57 0.25 14.85
N ILE A 118 2.74 0.49 15.86
CA ILE A 118 3.19 0.83 17.23
C ILE A 118 2.88 -0.38 18.10
N GLY A 119 3.90 -0.93 18.76
CA GLY A 119 3.79 -2.20 19.50
C GLY A 119 3.91 -3.44 18.61
N GLU A 120 3.25 -3.44 17.46
CA GLU A 120 3.34 -4.50 16.44
C GLU A 120 3.11 -3.95 15.03
N ARG A 121 3.59 -4.65 13.99
CA ARG A 121 3.32 -4.30 12.59
C ARG A 121 1.86 -4.57 12.27
N ASN A 122 1.14 -3.54 11.87
CA ASN A 122 -0.31 -3.62 11.63
C ASN A 122 -0.76 -2.94 10.33
N ARG A 123 0.14 -2.25 9.62
CA ARG A 123 -0.18 -1.65 8.32
C ARG A 123 1.01 -1.71 7.37
N VAL A 124 0.72 -1.55 6.09
CA VAL A 124 1.71 -1.25 5.07
C VAL A 124 1.46 0.16 4.55
N GLU A 125 2.52 0.94 4.43
CA GLU A 125 2.50 2.22 3.71
C GLU A 125 3.18 2.02 2.36
N PHE A 126 2.41 2.14 1.28
CA PHE A 126 2.90 2.05 -0.07
C PHE A 126 3.13 3.45 -0.66
N LEU A 127 4.28 3.64 -1.29
CA LEU A 127 4.53 4.80 -2.14
C LEU A 127 4.06 4.50 -3.56
N GLY A 128 3.01 5.16 -4.00
CA GLY A 128 2.46 5.04 -5.34
C GLY A 128 2.89 6.22 -6.22
N ARG A 129 3.38 5.92 -7.43
CA ARG A 129 3.64 6.91 -8.48
C ARG A 129 2.64 6.76 -9.60
N ARG A 130 2.02 7.87 -10.00
CA ARG A 130 1.04 7.87 -11.08
C ARG A 130 1.66 7.38 -12.39
N ILE A 131 1.02 6.39 -13.01
CA ILE A 131 1.33 5.93 -14.38
C ILE A 131 0.42 6.73 -15.33
N THR A 132 0.98 7.25 -16.42
CA THR A 132 0.24 8.05 -17.43
C THR A 132 -0.19 7.19 -18.60
#